data_AF-A0A973AZX7-F1
#
_entry.id   AF-A0A973AZX7-F1
#
_cell.length_a   1.000
_cell.length_b   1.000
_cell.length_c   1.000
_cell.angle_alpha   90.00
_cell.angle_beta   90.00
_cell.angle_gamma   90.00
#
_symmetry.space_group_name_H-M   'P 1'
#
loop_
_entity.id
_entity.type
_entity.pdbx_description
1 polymer ?
#
loop_
_entity_poly.entity_id
_entity_poly.type
_entity_poly.pdbx_seq_one_letter_code
_entity_poly.pdbx_strand_id
1 'polypeptide(L)'
;MMRYRSIFLLICLGNLFVFPVIAQESNSWIEIIDPKPKNELWVNLGMYSYHFQKDQNLNNNNWGIGLEYRFNLVASATVGNFKNSDNGHSSYVGIYYQPIAIGPIKLGVVAGGFNGYQSTNNGGWFPAILPALTVEQGRFGANIFLIPTIGDRLHGAIALQLKMNIYD
;
A
#
# COMPACT_ATOMS: atom_id res chain seq x y z
N MET A 1 -80.34 41.57 -10.29
CA MET A 1 -80.50 40.71 -9.10
C MET A 1 -79.14 40.07 -8.81
N MET A 2 -78.47 40.56 -7.77
CA MET A 2 -77.18 40.08 -7.25
C MET A 2 -77.24 38.61 -6.83
N ARG A 3 -76.16 37.84 -7.02
CA ARG A 3 -75.48 37.13 -5.91
C ARG A 3 -74.10 36.57 -6.30
N TYR A 4 -73.17 36.88 -5.40
CA TYR A 4 -71.76 36.51 -5.34
C TYR A 4 -71.53 35.08 -4.80
N ARG A 5 -70.24 34.68 -4.84
CA ARG A 5 -69.50 33.74 -3.93
C ARG A 5 -69.29 32.33 -4.50
N SER A 6 -68.11 31.71 -4.47
CA SER A 6 -66.80 32.04 -3.90
C SER A 6 -65.73 31.20 -4.62
N ILE A 7 -64.56 31.79 -4.86
CA ILE A 7 -63.33 31.12 -5.32
C ILE A 7 -62.72 30.41 -4.11
N PHE A 8 -62.55 29.08 -4.17
CA PHE A 8 -61.71 28.35 -3.23
C PHE A 8 -60.29 28.29 -3.80
N LEU A 9 -59.40 29.12 -3.26
CA LEU A 9 -57.96 29.05 -3.49
C LEU A 9 -57.36 28.13 -2.41
N LEU A 10 -57.03 26.89 -2.77
CA LEU A 10 -56.24 26.02 -1.89
C LEU A 10 -54.76 26.36 -2.08
N ILE A 11 -54.16 27.03 -1.09
CA ILE A 11 -52.71 27.22 -1.00
C ILE A 11 -52.14 25.99 -0.28
N CYS A 12 -51.56 25.05 -1.03
CA CYS A 12 -50.73 24.00 -0.45
C CYS A 12 -49.35 24.60 -0.12
N LEU A 13 -49.14 24.93 1.16
CA LEU A 13 -47.81 25.19 1.73
C LEU A 13 -47.04 23.86 1.84
N GLY A 14 -46.36 23.49 0.76
CA GLY A 14 -45.34 22.45 0.80
C GLY A 14 -44.11 22.97 1.53
N ASN A 15 -43.91 22.57 2.79
CA ASN A 15 -42.67 22.77 3.51
C ASN A 15 -41.57 21.93 2.83
N LEU A 16 -40.76 22.58 2.00
CA LEU A 16 -39.49 22.04 1.52
C LEU A 16 -38.53 22.00 2.72
N PHE A 17 -38.43 20.85 3.38
CA PHE A 17 -37.29 20.54 4.23
C PHE A 17 -36.06 20.39 3.32
N VAL A 18 -35.38 21.50 3.05
CA VAL A 18 -34.00 21.48 2.56
C VAL A 18 -33.16 21.06 3.75
N PHE A 19 -32.82 19.78 3.83
CA PHE A 19 -31.72 19.35 4.69
C PHE A 19 -30.45 19.95 4.10
N PRO A 20 -29.73 20.86 4.78
CA PRO A 20 -28.35 21.10 4.40
C PRO A 20 -27.62 19.79 4.66
N VAL A 21 -27.26 19.09 3.59
CA VAL A 21 -26.18 18.10 3.65
C VAL A 21 -24.94 18.90 3.97
N ILE A 22 -24.65 19.04 5.27
CA ILE A 22 -23.34 19.45 5.73
C ILE A 22 -22.45 18.24 5.40
N ALA A 23 -21.78 18.31 4.25
CA ALA A 23 -20.67 17.42 3.97
C ALA A 23 -19.62 17.69 5.06
N GLN A 24 -19.57 16.81 6.04
CA GLN A 24 -18.55 16.87 7.07
C GLN A 24 -17.25 16.45 6.41
N GLU A 25 -16.41 17.41 6.02
CA GLU A 25 -15.01 17.14 5.74
C GLU A 25 -14.40 16.55 7.02
N SER A 26 -14.26 15.22 7.04
CA SER A 26 -13.52 14.58 8.10
C SER A 26 -12.05 14.96 7.89
N ASN A 27 -11.54 15.88 8.70
CA ASN A 27 -10.10 16.08 8.92
C ASN A 27 -9.49 14.86 9.64
N SER A 28 -9.81 13.66 9.16
CA SER A 28 -9.26 12.42 9.68
C SER A 28 -7.92 12.22 9.04
N TRP A 29 -6.88 12.40 9.85
CA TRP A 29 -5.50 12.01 9.57
C TRP A 29 -5.35 10.54 9.18
N ILE A 30 -6.38 9.70 9.37
CA ILE A 30 -6.45 8.30 8.96
C ILE A 30 -7.63 8.11 7.99
N GLU A 31 -7.39 7.51 6.82
CA GLU A 31 -8.39 7.21 5.80
C GLU A 31 -8.39 5.73 5.42
N ILE A 32 -9.57 5.19 5.09
CA ILE A 32 -9.70 3.91 4.39
C ILE A 32 -9.86 4.22 2.91
N ILE A 33 -8.96 3.69 2.10
CA ILE A 33 -8.89 3.95 0.66
C ILE A 33 -9.90 3.05 -0.07
N ASP A 34 -10.76 3.65 -0.88
CA ASP A 34 -11.64 2.94 -1.81
C ASP A 34 -10.82 2.27 -2.93
N PRO A 35 -10.98 0.95 -3.21
CA PRO A 35 -10.18 0.20 -4.19
C PRO A 35 -10.53 0.55 -5.66
N LYS A 36 -10.42 1.83 -6.05
CA LYS A 36 -10.67 2.29 -7.42
C LYS A 36 -9.62 1.74 -8.38
N PRO A 37 -10.00 1.31 -9.60
CA PRO A 37 -9.08 0.80 -10.60
C PRO A 37 -7.93 1.77 -10.90
N LYS A 38 -6.75 1.19 -11.16
CA LYS A 38 -5.52 1.87 -11.56
C LYS A 38 -4.77 1.02 -12.58
N ASN A 39 -3.85 1.64 -13.29
CA ASN A 39 -3.03 0.96 -14.29
C ASN A 39 -1.65 1.59 -14.29
N GLU A 40 -0.88 1.34 -13.23
CA GLU A 40 0.47 1.92 -13.10
C GLU A 40 1.53 0.83 -13.11
N LEU A 41 2.62 1.06 -13.84
CA LEU A 41 3.80 0.20 -13.80
C LEU A 41 4.95 0.93 -13.10
N TRP A 42 5.49 0.29 -12.09
CA TRP A 42 6.59 0.80 -11.28
C TRP A 42 7.81 -0.11 -11.39
N VAL A 43 8.99 0.49 -11.37
CA VAL A 43 10.28 -0.20 -11.26
C VAL A 43 10.80 -0.01 -9.84
N ASN A 44 11.16 -1.10 -9.18
CA ASN A 44 11.72 -1.14 -7.83
C ASN A 44 13.25 -1.28 -7.90
N LEU A 45 13.98 -0.43 -7.19
CA LEU A 45 15.44 -0.39 -7.18
C LEU A 45 15.98 -0.97 -5.86
N GLY A 46 16.25 -2.27 -5.85
CA GLY A 46 16.83 -2.99 -4.70
C GLY A 46 16.19 -2.66 -3.36
N MET A 47 16.90 -2.94 -2.27
CA MET A 47 16.56 -2.52 -0.92
C MET A 47 17.82 -2.10 -0.17
N TYR A 48 17.67 -1.16 0.76
CA TYR A 48 18.64 -0.92 1.82
C TYR A 48 18.01 -1.31 3.16
N SER A 49 18.67 -2.19 3.91
CA SER A 49 18.13 -2.76 5.14
C SER A 49 18.95 -2.33 6.35
N TYR A 50 18.26 -1.86 7.39
CA TYR A 50 18.83 -1.67 8.72
C TYR A 50 18.46 -2.89 9.58
N HIS A 51 19.40 -3.84 9.72
CA HIS A 51 19.19 -5.03 10.54
C HIS A 51 19.32 -4.72 12.04
N PHE A 52 18.52 -5.39 12.86
CA PHE A 52 18.60 -5.28 14.33
C PHE A 52 19.73 -6.15 14.91
N GLN A 53 20.00 -7.31 14.29
CA GLN A 53 21.10 -8.22 14.66
C GLN A 53 22.44 -7.72 14.09
N LYS A 54 23.14 -6.87 14.84
CA LYS A 54 24.40 -6.22 14.39
C LYS A 54 25.63 -7.13 14.40
N ASP A 55 25.56 -8.23 15.13
CA ASP A 55 26.62 -9.22 15.33
C ASP A 55 26.73 -10.25 14.19
N GLN A 56 25.75 -10.31 13.29
CA GLN A 56 25.64 -11.38 12.27
C GLN A 56 26.23 -11.02 10.89
N ASN A 57 26.92 -9.88 10.77
CA ASN A 57 27.58 -9.44 9.52
C ASN A 57 26.66 -9.46 8.27
N LEU A 58 25.41 -9.03 8.45
CA LEU A 58 24.38 -9.08 7.42
C LEU A 58 24.59 -8.01 6.34
N ASN A 59 24.32 -8.37 5.08
CA ASN A 59 24.36 -7.44 3.96
C ASN A 59 23.16 -6.48 4.01
N ASN A 60 23.44 -5.20 4.30
CA ASN A 60 22.43 -4.13 4.28
C ASN A 60 22.11 -3.64 2.86
N ASN A 61 23.00 -3.87 1.89
CA ASN A 61 22.88 -3.38 0.52
C ASN A 61 22.25 -4.47 -0.36
N ASN A 62 20.93 -4.58 -0.28
CA ASN A 62 20.16 -5.60 -0.98
C ASN A 62 19.86 -5.19 -2.42
N TRP A 63 20.92 -4.96 -3.22
CA TRP A 63 20.80 -4.52 -4.61
C TRP A 63 20.00 -5.50 -5.46
N GLY A 64 19.16 -4.96 -6.33
CA GLY A 64 18.24 -5.76 -7.14
C GLY A 64 17.37 -4.90 -8.04
N ILE A 65 16.48 -5.54 -8.76
CA ILE A 65 15.47 -4.89 -9.58
C ILE A 65 14.15 -5.65 -9.50
N GLY A 66 13.04 -4.93 -9.56
CA GLY A 66 11.73 -5.54 -9.64
C GLY A 66 10.74 -4.67 -10.39
N LEU A 67 9.60 -5.28 -10.69
CA LEU A 67 8.43 -4.62 -11.23
C LEU A 67 7.31 -4.68 -10.20
N GLU A 68 6.52 -3.62 -10.15
CA GLU A 68 5.28 -3.56 -9.39
C GLU A 68 4.18 -3.02 -10.30
N TYR A 69 3.13 -3.81 -10.49
CA TYR A 69 1.97 -3.45 -11.27
C TYR A 69 0.79 -3.13 -10.36
N ARG A 70 0.34 -1.88 -10.36
CA ARG A 70 -0.80 -1.44 -9.58
C ARG A 70 -2.07 -1.49 -10.41
N PHE A 71 -2.98 -2.36 -9.99
CA PHE A 71 -4.27 -2.57 -10.65
C PHE A 71 -5.44 -1.85 -9.94
N ASN A 72 -5.27 -1.42 -8.70
CA ASN A 72 -6.19 -0.51 -8.01
C ASN A 72 -5.46 0.33 -6.94
N LEU A 73 -6.13 1.30 -6.31
CA LEU A 73 -5.50 2.20 -5.35
C LEU A 73 -4.89 1.53 -4.11
N VAL A 74 -5.30 0.32 -3.76
CA VAL A 74 -4.89 -0.38 -2.53
C VAL A 74 -4.09 -1.64 -2.79
N ALA A 75 -3.98 -2.10 -4.04
CA ALA A 75 -3.36 -3.37 -4.36
C ALA A 75 -2.48 -3.32 -5.62
N SER A 76 -1.35 -3.99 -5.52
CA SER A 76 -0.38 -4.16 -6.61
C SER A 76 0.25 -5.55 -6.57
N ALA A 77 0.61 -6.08 -7.73
CA ALA A 77 1.39 -7.30 -7.85
C ALA A 77 2.85 -6.94 -8.08
N THR A 78 3.79 -7.68 -7.50
CA THR A 78 5.22 -7.40 -7.65
C THR A 78 6.03 -8.67 -7.88
N VAL A 79 7.10 -8.54 -8.65
CA VAL A 79 8.07 -9.60 -8.92
C VAL A 79 9.46 -8.98 -9.10
N GLY A 80 10.50 -9.68 -8.69
CA GLY A 80 11.86 -9.19 -8.90
C GLY A 80 12.92 -10.10 -8.30
N ASN A 81 14.14 -9.59 -8.28
CA ASN A 81 15.29 -10.26 -7.69
C ASN A 81 16.20 -9.26 -6.96
N PHE A 82 16.96 -9.76 -6.00
CA PHE A 82 17.90 -8.96 -5.21
C PHE A 82 18.99 -9.83 -4.59
N LYS A 83 20.08 -9.21 -4.15
CA LYS A 83 21.09 -9.83 -3.30
C LYS A 83 20.64 -9.77 -1.84
N ASN A 84 20.38 -10.92 -1.23
CA ASN A 84 19.81 -10.98 0.12
C ASN A 84 20.83 -10.67 1.22
N SER A 85 20.36 -10.67 2.48
CA SER A 85 21.16 -10.36 3.67
C SER A 85 22.29 -11.36 3.93
N ASP A 86 22.12 -12.60 3.47
CA ASP A 86 23.12 -13.67 3.55
C ASP A 86 24.12 -13.63 2.38
N ASN A 87 24.08 -12.56 1.58
CA ASN A 87 24.83 -12.39 0.33
C ASN A 87 24.45 -13.35 -0.82
N GLY A 88 23.38 -14.13 -0.68
CA GLY A 88 22.82 -14.99 -1.73
C GLY A 88 21.97 -14.20 -2.74
N HIS A 89 21.66 -14.84 -3.88
CA HIS A 89 20.71 -14.29 -4.84
C HIS A 89 19.30 -14.77 -4.52
N SER A 90 18.36 -13.85 -4.45
CA SER A 90 16.95 -14.11 -4.14
C SER A 90 16.06 -13.57 -5.24
N SER A 91 14.97 -14.28 -5.51
CA SER A 91 13.83 -13.83 -6.28
C SER A 91 12.62 -13.72 -5.37
N TYR A 92 11.66 -12.88 -5.75
CA TYR A 92 10.41 -12.70 -5.04
C TYR A 92 9.24 -12.52 -6.00
N VAL A 93 8.07 -12.89 -5.53
CA VAL A 93 6.77 -12.56 -6.12
C VAL A 93 5.78 -12.30 -4.99
N GLY A 94 4.91 -11.31 -5.13
CA GLY A 94 3.96 -10.99 -4.07
C GLY A 94 2.85 -10.04 -4.49
N ILE A 95 1.92 -9.84 -3.56
CA ILE A 95 0.80 -8.91 -3.67
C ILE A 95 0.86 -7.95 -2.49
N TYR A 96 0.82 -6.65 -2.77
CA TYR A 96 0.54 -5.62 -1.79
C TYR A 96 -0.95 -5.49 -1.57
N TYR A 97 -1.34 -5.27 -0.32
CA TYR A 97 -2.67 -4.80 0.06
C TYR A 97 -2.52 -3.73 1.16
N GLN A 98 -2.78 -2.47 0.80
CA GLN A 98 -2.56 -1.28 1.63
C GLN A 98 -3.82 -0.39 1.64
N PRO A 99 -4.86 -0.77 2.39
CA PRO A 99 -6.14 -0.08 2.39
C PRO A 99 -6.20 1.13 3.32
N ILE A 100 -5.20 1.36 4.17
CA ILE A 100 -5.20 2.44 5.16
C ILE A 100 -4.22 3.52 4.71
N ALA A 101 -4.62 4.79 4.74
CA ALA A 101 -3.72 5.93 4.59
C ALA A 101 -3.61 6.71 5.89
N ILE A 102 -2.40 7.18 6.22
CA ILE A 102 -2.15 8.20 7.24
C ILE A 102 -1.42 9.36 6.57
N GLY A 103 -2.16 10.41 6.21
CA GLY A 103 -1.64 11.46 5.32
C GLY A 103 -1.09 10.86 4.01
N PRO A 104 0.17 11.10 3.62
CA PRO A 104 0.74 10.60 2.37
C PRO A 104 1.20 9.13 2.43
N ILE A 105 1.07 8.48 3.59
CA ILE A 105 1.60 7.13 3.82
C ILE A 105 0.48 6.11 3.67
N LYS A 106 0.60 5.19 2.72
CA LYS A 106 -0.22 3.98 2.63
C LYS A 106 0.33 2.90 3.55
N LEU A 107 -0.54 2.21 4.27
CA LEU A 107 -0.22 1.18 5.25
C LEU A 107 -0.96 -0.12 4.91
N GLY A 108 -0.26 -1.23 5.06
CA GLY A 108 -0.85 -2.56 5.00
C GLY A 108 0.22 -3.63 5.01
N VAL A 109 0.09 -4.59 4.10
CA VAL A 109 0.98 -5.75 4.03
C VAL A 109 1.39 -6.04 2.60
N VAL A 110 2.52 -6.71 2.45
CA VAL A 110 2.87 -7.48 1.27
C VAL A 110 2.92 -8.95 1.65
N ALA A 111 2.26 -9.81 0.86
CA ALA A 111 2.27 -11.25 1.04
C ALA A 111 2.77 -11.91 -0.25
N GLY A 112 3.63 -12.92 -0.13
CA GLY A 112 4.26 -13.50 -1.30
C GLY A 112 5.24 -14.62 -0.97
N GLY A 113 6.07 -14.96 -1.94
CA GLY A 113 7.15 -15.91 -1.81
C GLY A 113 8.50 -15.27 -2.04
N PHE A 114 9.51 -15.79 -1.36
CA PHE A 114 10.94 -15.47 -1.56
C PHE A 114 11.72 -16.78 -1.68
N ASN A 115 12.92 -16.74 -2.28
CA ASN A 115 13.86 -17.87 -2.27
C ASN A 115 15.29 -17.40 -1.95
N GLY A 116 16.28 -18.30 -2.00
CA GLY A 116 17.71 -17.93 -1.97
C GLY A 116 18.37 -17.86 -0.60
N TYR A 117 17.64 -18.13 0.48
CA TYR A 117 18.16 -18.22 1.85
C TYR A 117 18.46 -19.68 2.20
N GLN A 118 19.74 -20.08 2.29
CA GLN A 118 20.11 -21.48 2.55
C GLN A 118 19.60 -21.99 3.91
N SER A 119 19.50 -21.10 4.90
CA SER A 119 18.92 -21.38 6.22
C SER A 119 17.41 -21.65 6.18
N THR A 120 16.73 -21.34 5.08
CA THR A 120 15.27 -21.44 4.94
C THR A 120 14.90 -22.24 3.70
N ASN A 121 14.24 -23.39 3.90
CA ASN A 121 13.86 -24.30 2.82
C ASN A 121 15.03 -24.68 1.88
N ASN A 122 16.26 -24.79 2.41
CA ASN A 122 17.47 -25.10 1.65
C ASN A 122 17.67 -24.18 0.41
N GLY A 123 17.32 -22.89 0.52
CA GLY A 123 17.38 -21.93 -0.57
C GLY A 123 16.18 -21.97 -1.53
N GLY A 124 15.23 -22.89 -1.35
CA GLY A 124 13.99 -22.97 -2.11
C GLY A 124 13.01 -21.85 -1.79
N TRP A 125 11.85 -21.87 -2.45
CA TRP A 125 10.79 -20.89 -2.23
C TRP A 125 10.12 -21.08 -0.87
N PHE A 126 9.84 -19.99 -0.16
CA PHE A 126 9.09 -19.98 1.09
C PHE A 126 8.13 -18.79 1.13
N PRO A 127 6.96 -18.92 1.78
CA PRO A 127 6.01 -17.83 1.90
C PRO A 127 6.43 -16.85 2.99
N ALA A 128 6.07 -15.57 2.80
CA ALA A 128 6.22 -14.53 3.81
C ALA A 128 5.08 -13.51 3.71
N ILE A 129 4.77 -12.89 4.85
CA ILE A 129 3.91 -11.72 4.94
C ILE A 129 4.64 -10.67 5.78
N LEU A 130 4.74 -9.45 5.25
CA LEU A 130 5.47 -8.34 5.86
C LEU A 130 4.56 -7.12 5.96
N PRO A 131 4.53 -6.42 7.10
CA PRO A 131 4.03 -5.07 7.15
C PRO A 131 4.76 -4.17 6.14
N ALA A 132 3.99 -3.40 5.38
CA ALA A 132 4.49 -2.55 4.31
C ALA A 132 3.88 -1.15 4.40
N LEU A 133 4.75 -0.14 4.30
CA LEU A 133 4.39 1.25 4.21
C LEU A 133 4.84 1.78 2.84
N THR A 134 4.04 2.63 2.22
CA THR A 134 4.39 3.22 0.91
C THR A 134 4.11 4.71 0.92
N VAL A 135 5.08 5.49 0.46
CA VAL A 135 4.94 6.93 0.21
C VAL A 135 5.25 7.20 -1.26
N GLU A 136 4.41 8.00 -1.90
CA GLU A 136 4.49 8.27 -3.34
C GLU A 136 4.25 9.74 -3.63
N GLN A 137 5.05 10.31 -4.53
CA GLN A 137 4.91 11.69 -5.00
C GLN A 137 5.26 11.76 -6.49
N GLY A 138 4.25 12.01 -7.32
CA GLY A 138 4.41 12.00 -8.77
C GLY A 138 4.94 10.66 -9.27
N ARG A 139 6.08 10.69 -9.97
CA ARG A 139 6.71 9.48 -10.54
C ARG A 139 7.64 8.74 -9.58
N PHE A 140 7.81 9.21 -8.35
CA PHE A 140 8.75 8.62 -7.39
C PHE A 140 8.00 8.10 -6.17
N GLY A 141 8.53 7.05 -5.56
CA GLY A 141 8.01 6.53 -4.32
C GLY A 141 9.02 5.68 -3.57
N ALA A 142 8.62 5.26 -2.38
CA ALA A 142 9.39 4.35 -1.56
C ALA A 142 8.45 3.38 -0.84
N ASN A 143 8.85 2.11 -0.80
CA ASN A 143 8.28 1.09 0.06
C ASN A 143 9.19 0.91 1.28
N ILE A 144 8.61 0.81 2.47
CA ILE A 144 9.30 0.52 3.71
C ILE A 144 8.69 -0.76 4.29
N PHE A 145 9.54 -1.73 4.61
CA PHE A 145 9.12 -3.00 5.19
C PHE A 145 9.62 -3.11 6.62
N LEU A 146 8.76 -3.62 7.50
CA LEU A 146 9.16 -4.07 8.82
C LEU A 146 9.32 -5.59 8.78
N ILE A 147 10.55 -6.07 8.89
CA ILE A 147 10.86 -7.50 8.90
C ILE A 147 10.97 -7.94 10.36
N PRO A 148 10.06 -8.81 10.85
CA PRO A 148 10.15 -9.32 12.21
C PRO A 148 11.32 -10.29 12.36
N THR A 149 11.85 -10.40 13.58
CA THR A 149 12.82 -11.46 13.90
C THR A 149 12.06 -12.76 14.17
N ILE A 150 12.40 -13.84 13.47
CA ILE A 150 11.81 -15.18 13.69
C ILE A 150 12.94 -16.18 13.89
N GLY A 151 13.24 -16.44 15.17
CA GLY A 151 14.36 -17.29 15.57
C GLY A 151 15.65 -16.90 14.83
N ASP A 152 16.39 -17.91 14.38
CA ASP A 152 17.64 -17.73 13.64
C ASP A 152 17.46 -17.75 12.11
N ARG A 153 16.21 -17.76 11.62
CA ARG A 153 15.90 -17.94 10.19
C ARG A 153 15.56 -16.64 9.48
N LEU A 154 14.95 -15.70 10.19
CA LEU A 154 14.60 -14.38 9.67
C LEU A 154 15.16 -13.32 10.60
N HIS A 155 16.16 -12.59 10.11
CA HIS A 155 16.79 -11.51 10.86
C HIS A 155 15.96 -10.23 10.68
N GLY A 156 15.58 -9.64 11.81
CA GLY A 156 14.71 -8.48 11.80
C GLY A 156 15.41 -7.25 11.24
N ALA A 157 14.66 -6.45 10.48
CA ALA A 157 15.18 -5.25 9.84
C ALA A 157 14.07 -4.25 9.52
N ILE A 158 14.48 -3.01 9.27
CA ILE A 158 13.69 -2.04 8.50
C ILE A 158 14.33 -1.96 7.12
N ALA A 159 13.57 -2.25 6.06
CA ALA A 159 14.07 -2.21 4.69
C ALA A 159 13.40 -1.09 3.90
N LEU A 160 14.20 -0.29 3.19
CA LEU A 160 13.76 0.77 2.29
C LEU A 160 13.98 0.33 0.85
N GLN A 161 12.95 0.41 0.02
CA GLN A 161 13.01 0.18 -1.42
C GLN A 161 12.53 1.43 -2.15
N LEU A 162 13.36 1.98 -3.03
CA LEU A 162 12.97 3.09 -3.88
C LEU A 162 12.24 2.56 -5.12
N LYS A 163 11.27 3.32 -5.62
CA LYS A 163 10.55 2.96 -6.83
C LYS A 163 10.22 4.15 -7.71
N MET A 164 10.08 3.88 -9.00
CA MET A 164 9.79 4.88 -10.02
C MET A 164 8.63 4.41 -10.90
N ASN A 165 7.61 5.25 -11.05
CA ASN A 165 6.51 5.04 -11.97
C ASN A 165 6.99 5.32 -13.40
N ILE A 166 6.87 4.31 -14.27
CA ILE A 166 7.25 4.37 -15.67
C ILE A 166 6.05 4.43 -16.63
N TYR A 167 4.82 4.24 -16.14
CA TYR A 167 3.58 4.27 -16.91
C TYR A 167 2.37 4.48 -15.99
N ASP A 168 1.48 5.42 -16.34
CA ASP A 168 0.22 5.75 -15.64
C ASP A 168 -0.94 6.14 -16.57
#